data_AF-A0A382AJU2-F1
#
_entry.id   AF-A0A382AJU2-F1
#
_cell.length_a   1.000
_cell.length_b   1.000
_cell.length_c   1.000
_cell.angle_alpha   90.00
_cell.angle_beta   90.00
_cell.angle_gamma   90.00
#
_symmetry.space_group_name_H-M   'P 1'
#
loop_
_entity.id
_entity.type
_entity.pdbx_description
1 polymer ?
#
loop_
_entity_poly.entity_id
_entity_poly.type
_entity_poly.pdbx_seq_one_letter_code
_entity_poly.pdbx_strand_id
1 'polypeptide(L)'
;MKKSLSRRCFLSNATVTAIAAPCLLLAKKDSTQLVIGEGAYQYEVQHNWAQLPAKYSWQTTHNVAVDAEGLLYVIHEGRENQKDHPSIFVFDRKGKFIRAFGSQFQGGGHG
;
A
#
# COMPACT_ATOMS: atom_id res chain seq x y z
N MET A 1 59.68 -22.85 24.71
CA MET A 1 58.69 -23.43 23.77
C MET A 1 57.29 -22.95 24.16
N LYS A 2 56.64 -22.12 23.32
CA LYS A 2 55.27 -21.63 23.56
C LYS A 2 54.27 -22.74 23.23
N LYS A 3 53.47 -23.19 24.19
CA LYS A 3 52.33 -24.09 23.94
C LYS A 3 51.18 -23.28 23.35
N SER A 4 50.74 -23.64 22.14
CA SER A 4 49.58 -23.06 21.46
C SER A 4 48.29 -23.52 22.16
N LEU A 5 47.49 -22.56 22.64
CA LEU A 5 46.17 -22.84 23.21
C LEU A 5 45.16 -22.98 22.05
N SER A 6 44.65 -24.19 21.86
CA SER A 6 43.64 -24.51 20.83
C SER A 6 42.25 -24.10 21.28
N ARG A 7 41.48 -23.48 20.37
CA ARG A 7 40.13 -22.90 20.53
C ARG A 7 39.01 -23.90 20.92
N ARG A 8 39.33 -25.12 21.32
CA ARG A 8 38.36 -26.21 21.55
C ARG A 8 38.07 -26.53 23.02
N CYS A 9 38.61 -25.76 23.98
CA CYS A 9 38.33 -25.96 25.40
C CYS A 9 37.61 -24.75 25.99
N PHE A 10 36.40 -24.45 25.50
CA PHE A 10 35.56 -23.39 26.08
C PHE A 10 34.10 -23.80 26.19
N LEU A 11 33.83 -25.10 26.34
CA LEU A 11 32.51 -25.63 26.66
C LEU A 11 32.64 -26.77 27.65
N SER A 12 33.19 -26.45 28.82
CA SER A 12 32.98 -27.26 30.02
C SER A 12 32.95 -26.32 31.19
N ASN A 13 31.77 -25.74 31.46
CA ASN A 13 31.16 -25.62 32.78
C ASN A 13 30.05 -24.54 32.77
N ALA A 14 28.84 -24.98 33.15
CA ALA A 14 27.67 -24.19 33.55
C ALA A 14 26.96 -23.31 32.49
N THR A 15 25.91 -23.86 31.89
CA THR A 15 24.80 -23.05 31.33
C THR A 15 23.47 -23.56 31.87
N VAL A 16 23.04 -23.00 33.01
CA VAL A 16 21.61 -23.03 33.40
C VAL A 16 20.88 -22.24 32.32
N THR A 17 20.21 -22.95 31.42
CA THR A 17 19.32 -22.33 30.43
C THR A 17 18.03 -21.95 31.13
N ALA A 18 18.04 -20.79 31.79
CA ALA A 18 16.80 -20.06 31.96
C ALA A 18 16.30 -19.76 30.54
N ILE A 19 15.24 -20.44 30.11
CA ILE A 19 14.50 -20.07 28.91
C ILE A 19 13.83 -18.74 29.24
N ALA A 20 14.59 -17.65 29.19
CA ALA A 20 14.04 -16.33 29.00
C ALA A 20 13.43 -16.38 27.61
N ALA A 21 12.14 -16.75 27.54
CA ALA A 21 11.37 -16.52 26.34
C ALA A 21 11.63 -15.06 25.95
N PRO A 22 12.12 -14.78 24.72
CA PRO A 22 12.25 -13.40 24.32
C PRO A 22 10.87 -12.80 24.52
N CYS A 23 10.79 -11.79 25.39
CA CYS A 23 9.63 -10.93 25.47
C CYS A 23 9.66 -10.17 24.14
N LEU A 24 9.19 -10.83 23.09
CA LEU A 24 8.90 -10.22 21.83
C LEU A 24 7.78 -9.26 22.16
N LEU A 25 8.15 -8.01 22.41
CA LEU A 25 7.26 -6.87 22.27
C LEU A 25 6.87 -6.84 20.79
N LEU A 26 5.97 -7.74 20.41
CA LEU A 26 5.18 -7.63 19.21
C LEU A 26 4.36 -6.38 19.44
N ALA A 27 4.88 -5.25 18.98
CA ALA A 27 4.11 -4.04 18.85
C ALA A 27 2.85 -4.46 18.09
N LYS A 28 1.71 -4.49 18.79
CA LYS A 28 0.41 -4.45 18.13
C LYS A 28 0.44 -3.14 17.37
N LYS A 29 0.81 -3.21 16.10
CA LYS A 29 0.39 -2.21 15.14
C LYS A 29 -1.11 -2.42 15.06
N ASP A 30 -1.82 -1.79 16.00
CA ASP A 30 -3.22 -1.52 15.82
C ASP A 30 -3.28 -0.63 14.59
N SER A 31 -3.45 -1.27 13.43
CA SER A 31 -3.94 -0.59 12.24
C SER A 31 -5.40 -0.27 12.49
N THR A 32 -5.69 0.49 13.55
CA THR A 32 -6.99 1.11 13.72
C THR A 32 -7.21 1.92 12.46
N GLN A 33 -8.17 1.49 11.66
CA GLN A 33 -8.57 2.24 10.47
C GLN A 33 -8.88 3.65 10.94
N LEU A 34 -8.38 4.63 10.19
CA LEU A 34 -8.51 6.03 10.54
C LEU A 34 -10.00 6.36 10.65
N VAL A 35 -10.46 6.78 11.82
CA VAL A 35 -11.83 7.24 12.02
C VAL A 35 -11.84 8.76 11.96
N ILE A 36 -12.77 9.31 11.17
CA ILE A 36 -13.01 10.75 11.04
C ILE A 36 -14.41 11.11 11.53
N GLY A 37 -14.64 12.38 11.87
CA GLY A 37 -15.91 12.86 12.39
C GLY A 37 -16.00 12.80 13.92
N GLU A 38 -17.12 13.25 14.48
CA GLU A 38 -17.31 13.46 15.92
C GLU A 38 -18.74 13.10 16.36
N GLY A 39 -18.93 12.86 17.67
CA GLY A 39 -20.24 12.55 18.24
C GLY A 39 -20.87 11.30 17.60
N ALA A 40 -22.11 11.44 17.10
CA ALA A 40 -22.85 10.37 16.46
C ALA A 40 -22.45 10.10 14.99
N TYR A 41 -21.64 10.97 14.38
CA TYR A 41 -21.26 10.87 12.97
C TYR A 41 -19.76 10.61 12.83
N GLN A 42 -19.39 9.35 13.04
CA GLN A 42 -18.02 8.86 12.87
C GLN A 42 -17.97 7.89 11.69
N TYR A 43 -16.92 8.01 10.88
CA TYR A 43 -16.74 7.23 9.65
C TYR A 43 -15.36 6.61 9.62
N GLU A 44 -15.30 5.34 9.24
CA GLU A 44 -14.07 4.61 9.04
C GLU A 44 -13.52 4.88 7.63
N VAL A 45 -12.27 5.32 7.55
CA VAL A 45 -11.59 5.59 6.27
C VAL A 45 -11.00 4.30 5.72
N GLN A 46 -11.55 3.86 4.60
CA GLN A 46 -11.00 2.76 3.81
C GLN A 46 -9.91 3.27 2.87
N HIS A 47 -8.67 3.27 3.36
CA HIS A 47 -7.51 3.64 2.54
C HIS A 47 -7.27 2.63 1.40
N ASN A 48 -6.77 3.14 0.27
CA ASN A 48 -6.40 2.33 -0.89
C ASN A 48 -7.54 1.44 -1.41
N TRP A 49 -8.78 1.88 -1.30
CA TRP A 49 -9.94 1.13 -1.78
C TRP A 49 -9.87 0.81 -3.28
N ALA A 50 -9.44 1.78 -4.12
CA ALA A 50 -9.29 1.58 -5.56
C ALA A 50 -8.01 0.76 -5.85
N GLN A 51 -8.20 -0.44 -6.37
CA GLN A 51 -7.13 -1.40 -6.65
C GLN A 51 -6.70 -1.32 -8.11
N LEU A 52 -5.48 -0.87 -8.36
CA LEU A 52 -4.94 -0.68 -9.69
C LEU A 52 -4.08 -1.88 -10.13
N PRO A 53 -4.20 -2.37 -11.38
CA PRO A 53 -3.30 -3.38 -11.92
C PRO A 53 -1.85 -2.90 -11.96
N ALA A 54 -0.89 -3.79 -11.74
CA ALA A 54 0.54 -3.45 -11.63
C ALA A 54 1.14 -2.71 -12.83
N LYS A 55 0.54 -2.83 -14.03
CA LYS A 55 0.99 -2.13 -15.24
C LYS A 55 0.61 -0.64 -15.28
N TYR A 56 -0.26 -0.19 -14.39
CA TYR A 56 -0.72 1.18 -14.33
C TYR A 56 -0.24 1.85 -13.05
N SER A 57 -0.15 3.17 -13.10
CA SER A 57 0.17 3.99 -11.95
C SER A 57 -0.80 5.16 -11.86
N TRP A 58 -1.08 5.61 -10.64
CA TRP A 58 -1.76 6.88 -10.45
C TRP A 58 -0.89 8.02 -11.00
N GLN A 59 -1.51 8.93 -11.73
CA GLN A 59 -0.92 10.18 -12.21
C GLN A 59 -1.64 11.37 -11.52
N THR A 60 -1.47 12.59 -12.01
CA THR A 60 -2.16 13.77 -11.45
C THR A 60 -3.67 13.67 -11.69
N THR A 61 -4.41 13.24 -10.66
CA THR A 61 -5.89 13.12 -10.66
C THR A 61 -6.52 14.48 -10.38
N HIS A 62 -7.54 14.87 -11.15
CA HIS A 62 -8.22 16.17 -10.95
C HIS A 62 -9.75 16.09 -10.99
N ASN A 63 -10.36 14.99 -11.44
CA ASN A 63 -11.81 14.86 -11.43
C ASN A 63 -12.27 13.40 -11.28
N VAL A 64 -13.51 13.22 -10.83
CA VAL A 64 -14.19 11.93 -10.72
C VAL A 64 -15.65 12.05 -11.13
N ALA A 65 -16.21 11.00 -11.71
CA ALA A 65 -17.64 10.87 -12.00
C ALA A 65 -18.14 9.48 -11.63
N VAL A 66 -19.43 9.38 -11.29
CA VAL A 66 -20.10 8.10 -11.02
C VAL A 66 -21.30 7.97 -11.94
N ASP A 67 -21.41 6.85 -12.66
CA ASP A 67 -22.55 6.59 -13.54
C ASP A 67 -23.74 5.93 -12.81
N ALA A 68 -24.84 5.70 -13.54
CA ALA A 68 -26.05 5.10 -12.97
C ALA A 68 -25.88 3.65 -12.51
N GLU A 69 -24.89 2.93 -13.03
CA GLU A 69 -24.55 1.57 -12.60
C GLU A 69 -23.68 1.61 -11.33
N GLY A 70 -23.11 2.76 -11.00
CA GLY A 70 -22.25 3.00 -9.86
C GLY A 70 -20.79 2.68 -10.16
N LEU A 71 -20.37 2.79 -11.42
CA LEU A 71 -18.96 2.75 -11.79
C LEU A 71 -18.32 4.10 -11.52
N LEU A 72 -17.16 4.09 -10.85
CA LEU A 72 -16.35 5.27 -10.61
C LEU A 72 -15.38 5.48 -11.77
N TYR A 73 -15.41 6.66 -12.38
CA TYR A 73 -14.47 7.13 -13.38
C TYR A 73 -13.52 8.12 -12.72
N VAL A 74 -12.21 7.89 -12.84
CA VAL A 74 -11.17 8.80 -12.34
C VAL A 74 -10.33 9.26 -13.53
N ILE A 75 -10.23 10.58 -13.72
CA ILE A 75 -9.43 11.18 -14.80
C ILE A 75 -8.14 11.81 -14.27
N HIS A 76 -7.10 11.67 -15.08
CA HIS A 76 -5.78 12.21 -14.88
C HIS A 76 -5.42 13.16 -16.02
N GLU A 77 -4.59 14.15 -15.73
CA GLU A 77 -4.03 15.02 -16.78
C GLU A 77 -3.10 14.26 -17.73
N GLY A 78 -2.49 13.18 -17.23
CA GLY A 78 -1.46 12.46 -17.94
C GLY A 78 -0.05 12.98 -17.71
N ARG A 79 0.93 12.21 -18.14
CA ARG A 79 2.32 12.66 -18.27
C ARG A 79 2.69 12.60 -19.75
N GLU A 80 3.14 13.70 -20.33
CA GLU A 80 3.44 13.80 -21.77
C GLU A 80 4.40 12.70 -22.29
N ASN A 81 5.28 12.21 -21.42
CA ASN A 81 6.24 11.16 -21.74
C ASN A 81 5.67 9.72 -21.66
N GLN A 82 4.41 9.54 -21.27
CA GLN A 82 3.73 8.24 -21.15
C GLN A 82 2.52 8.14 -22.08
N LYS A 83 2.72 8.35 -23.38
CA LYS A 83 1.64 8.46 -24.38
C LYS A 83 0.67 7.27 -24.41
N ASP A 84 1.14 6.05 -24.12
CA ASP A 84 0.30 4.85 -24.12
C ASP A 84 -0.41 4.59 -22.78
N HIS A 85 -0.10 5.38 -21.75
CA HIS A 85 -0.77 5.27 -20.47
C HIS A 85 -2.20 5.82 -20.58
N PRO A 86 -3.23 5.13 -20.08
CA PRO A 86 -4.58 5.65 -20.11
C PRO A 86 -4.73 6.83 -19.13
N SER A 87 -5.49 7.84 -19.49
CA SER A 87 -5.82 8.95 -18.59
C SER A 87 -7.09 8.71 -17.77
N ILE A 88 -7.93 7.74 -18.11
CA ILE A 88 -9.19 7.47 -17.41
C ILE A 88 -9.22 6.04 -16.92
N PHE A 89 -9.44 5.86 -15.61
CA PHE A 89 -9.61 4.55 -14.96
C PHE A 89 -11.03 4.37 -14.48
N VAL A 90 -11.57 3.16 -14.63
CA VAL A 90 -12.93 2.80 -14.24
C VAL A 90 -12.90 1.69 -13.20
N PHE A 91 -13.61 1.89 -12.09
CA PHE A 91 -13.71 0.95 -10.97
C PHE A 91 -15.17 0.63 -10.66
N ASP A 92 -15.42 -0.56 -10.11
CA ASP A 92 -16.72 -0.91 -9.54
C ASP A 92 -16.89 -0.36 -8.11
N ARG A 93 -18.08 -0.60 -7.53
CA ARG A 93 -18.43 -0.20 -6.15
C ARG A 93 -17.58 -0.86 -5.06
N LYS A 94 -16.73 -1.83 -5.39
CA LYS A 94 -15.79 -2.47 -4.47
C LYS A 94 -14.34 -2.04 -4.72
N GLY A 95 -14.12 -1.08 -5.63
CA GLY A 95 -12.80 -0.56 -5.96
C GLY A 95 -12.02 -1.47 -6.89
N LYS A 96 -12.67 -2.48 -7.49
CA LYS A 96 -12.02 -3.36 -8.46
C LYS A 96 -11.90 -2.64 -9.79
N PHE A 97 -10.70 -2.63 -10.35
CA PHE A 97 -10.47 -2.14 -11.70
C PHE A 97 -11.29 -2.92 -12.73
N ILE A 98 -12.02 -2.19 -13.57
CA ILE A 98 -12.82 -2.74 -14.66
C ILE A 98 -12.13 -2.53 -16.00
N ARG A 99 -11.75 -1.28 -16.30
CA ARG A 99 -11.12 -0.91 -17.58
C ARG A 99 -10.43 0.44 -17.48
N ALA A 100 -9.62 0.74 -18.50
CA ALA A 100 -9.00 2.04 -18.68
C ALA A 100 -8.98 2.44 -20.16
N PHE A 101 -9.04 3.74 -20.43
CA PHE A 101 -9.02 4.32 -21.77
C PHE A 101 -8.55 5.78 -21.73
N GLY A 102 -8.56 6.46 -22.88
CA GLY A 102 -8.27 7.90 -22.93
C GLY A 102 -6.78 8.23 -22.99
N SER A 103 -5.94 7.38 -23.57
CA SER A 103 -4.51 7.67 -23.74
C SER A 103 -4.24 8.92 -24.58
N GLN A 104 -5.16 9.27 -25.48
CA GLN A 104 -5.09 10.51 -26.26
C GLN A 104 -5.13 11.79 -25.41
N PHE A 105 -5.49 11.70 -24.13
CA PHE A 105 -5.53 12.84 -23.21
C PHE A 105 -4.23 12.97 -22.39
N GLN A 106 -3.20 12.17 -22.65
CA GLN A 106 -1.95 12.25 -21.90
C GLN A 106 -1.24 13.60 -22.10
N GLY A 107 -0.98 14.32 -20.99
CA GLY A 107 -0.26 15.58 -20.99
C GLY A 107 -1.12 16.82 -21.26
N GLY A 108 -2.44 16.66 -21.38
CA GLY A 108 -3.34 17.77 -21.67
C GLY A 108 -4.78 17.53 -21.22
N GLY A 109 -5.05 16.48 -20.44
CA GLY A 109 -6.38 16.09 -20.00
C GLY A 109 -7.00 17.00 -18.94
N HIS A 110 -6.55 18.26 -18.80
CA HIS A 110 -7.19 19.26 -17.95
C HIS A 110 -8.53 19.66 -18.56
N GLY A 111 -9.61 19.43 -17.82
CA GLY A 111 -10.97 19.91 -18.12
C GLY A 111 -11.48 20.84 -17.04
#